data_AF-A0A2I0M370-F1
#
_entry.id   AF-A0A2I0M370-F1
#
_cell.length_a   1.000
_cell.length_b   1.000
_cell.length_c   1.000
_cell.angle_alpha   90.00
_cell.angle_beta   90.00
_cell.angle_gamma   90.00
#
_symmetry.space_group_name_H-M   'P 1'
#
loop_
_entity.id
_entity.type
_entity.pdbx_description
1 polymer ?
#
loop_
_entity_poly.entity_id
_entity_poly.type
_entity_poly.pdbx_seq_one_letter_code
_entity_poly.pdbx_strand_id
1 'polypeptide(L)'
;MFSLWSWVPALPGLAWGWALLDALLQGLVGACAVSVLCSLLRVYLYIQCLNDPERQGEKAAIGAQRRVLELLHVAVLAALLALVGSRVAALVVLEFSLRAVSTVLSLGKGAHSSQLYLLCQYSLGCGVSCGLSFLLEGAPHGTCNLVLAAGLAGLLATYTQRLARHVCTLYELHSRARYCGVCILLLTAGHGIPRLLRNALTVAFAVGDLAAVALINRDFLSAAEAVRFWTPLTICYTLLVIYMQEEPGQSAGGRAAYQTVLVRMGGLFILLLTVGRWTDVLHVFISLLGELWCLLRAGAMLESCSVTALPPR
;
A
#
# COMPACT_ATOMS: atom_id res chain seq x y z
N MET A 1 -27.49 -44.46 17.27
CA MET A 1 -27.19 -43.04 16.99
C MET A 1 -26.24 -43.02 15.80
N PHE A 2 -26.78 -42.93 14.58
CA PHE A 2 -25.99 -42.93 13.34
C PHE A 2 -26.05 -41.54 12.73
N SER A 3 -24.87 -41.04 12.36
CA SER A 3 -24.59 -39.69 11.89
C SER A 3 -25.29 -39.39 10.55
N LEU A 4 -26.26 -38.48 10.57
CA LEU A 4 -26.97 -37.94 9.40
C LEU A 4 -26.14 -36.91 8.59
N TRP A 5 -24.83 -36.80 8.84
CA TRP A 5 -23.99 -35.71 8.29
C TRP A 5 -22.97 -36.13 7.23
N SER A 6 -22.85 -37.42 6.92
CA SER A 6 -21.88 -37.93 5.93
C SER A 6 -22.38 -37.92 4.47
N TRP A 7 -23.60 -37.44 4.22
CA TRP A 7 -24.26 -37.51 2.91
C TRP A 7 -24.66 -36.15 2.34
N VAL A 8 -24.11 -35.04 2.86
CA VAL A 8 -24.29 -33.74 2.20
C VAL A 8 -23.18 -33.59 1.16
N PRO A 9 -23.47 -33.72 -0.15
CA PRO A 9 -22.51 -33.33 -1.17
C PRO A 9 -22.18 -31.86 -0.93
N ALA A 10 -20.88 -31.53 -0.86
CA ALA A 10 -20.41 -30.16 -0.70
C ALA A 10 -21.07 -29.31 -1.78
N LEU A 11 -22.04 -28.47 -1.38
CA LEU A 11 -22.73 -27.55 -2.26
C LEU A 11 -21.68 -26.68 -2.96
N PRO A 12 -21.47 -26.82 -4.27
CA PRO A 12 -20.45 -26.05 -4.98
C PRO A 12 -20.72 -24.55 -4.83
N GLY A 13 -21.98 -24.12 -4.71
CA GLY A 13 -22.33 -22.72 -4.45
C GLY A 13 -21.83 -22.16 -3.10
N LEU A 14 -21.72 -22.99 -2.06
CA LEU A 14 -21.25 -22.54 -0.75
C LEU A 14 -19.72 -22.36 -0.75
N ALA A 15 -18.98 -23.27 -1.40
CA ALA A 15 -17.53 -23.17 -1.54
C ALA A 15 -17.09 -21.91 -2.32
N TRP A 16 -17.85 -21.55 -3.36
CA TRP A 16 -17.64 -20.30 -4.09
C TRP A 16 -17.93 -19.07 -3.22
N GLY A 17 -18.97 -19.13 -2.37
CA GLY A 17 -19.31 -18.07 -1.43
C GLY A 17 -18.22 -17.81 -0.39
N TRP A 18 -17.65 -18.87 0.19
CA TRP A 18 -16.55 -18.74 1.16
C TRP A 18 -15.25 -18.25 0.52
N ALA A 19 -14.89 -18.76 -0.67
CA ALA A 19 -13.70 -18.29 -1.39
C ALA A 19 -13.80 -16.81 -1.79
N LEU A 20 -14.98 -16.36 -2.22
CA LEU A 20 -15.23 -14.95 -2.52
C LEU A 20 -15.19 -14.09 -1.25
N LEU A 21 -15.77 -14.58 -0.16
CA LEU A 21 -15.72 -13.90 1.14
C LEU A 21 -14.27 -13.75 1.63
N ASP A 22 -13.46 -14.80 1.49
CA ASP A 22 -12.06 -14.77 1.88
C ASP A 22 -11.26 -13.78 1.03
N ALA A 23 -11.47 -13.76 -0.29
CA ALA A 23 -10.85 -12.77 -1.17
C ALA A 23 -11.23 -11.32 -0.78
N LEU A 24 -12.52 -11.09 -0.48
CA LEU A 24 -13.02 -9.77 -0.06
C LEU A 24 -12.46 -9.33 1.29
N LEU A 25 -12.41 -10.24 2.27
CA LEU A 25 -11.87 -9.97 3.60
C LEU A 25 -10.36 -9.71 3.53
N GLN A 26 -9.62 -10.47 2.72
CA GLN A 26 -8.19 -10.25 2.49
C GLN A 26 -7.95 -8.88 1.83
N GLY A 27 -8.71 -8.56 0.78
CA GLY A 27 -8.67 -7.24 0.14
C GLY A 27 -9.02 -6.10 1.10
N LEU A 28 -9.99 -6.32 2.00
CA LEU A 28 -10.37 -5.36 3.05
C LEU A 28 -9.22 -5.12 4.04
N VAL A 29 -8.52 -6.16 4.50
CA VAL A 29 -7.36 -6.03 5.39
C VAL A 29 -6.25 -5.21 4.71
N GLY A 30 -5.97 -5.50 3.44
CA GLY A 30 -5.02 -4.72 2.63
C GLY A 30 -5.43 -3.26 2.52
N ALA A 31 -6.69 -2.98 2.17
CA ALA A 31 -7.21 -1.60 2.07
C ALA A 31 -7.20 -0.85 3.41
N CYS A 32 -7.48 -1.54 4.52
CA CYS A 32 -7.36 -0.98 5.86
C CYS A 32 -5.91 -0.59 6.19
N ALA A 33 -4.92 -1.41 5.82
CA ALA A 33 -3.51 -1.09 6.00
C ALA A 33 -3.11 0.18 5.23
N VAL A 34 -3.57 0.32 3.98
CA VAL A 34 -3.37 1.55 3.19
C VAL A 34 -4.04 2.74 3.85
N SER A 35 -5.28 2.60 4.34
CA SER A 35 -5.99 3.67 5.04
C SER A 35 -5.28 4.12 6.32
N VAL A 36 -4.68 3.20 7.08
CA VAL A 36 -3.91 3.51 8.29
C VAL A 36 -2.67 4.34 7.91
N LEU A 37 -1.90 3.88 6.93
CA LEU A 37 -0.74 4.59 6.39
C LEU A 37 -1.12 6.01 5.94
N CYS A 38 -2.15 6.14 5.11
CA CYS A 38 -2.64 7.43 4.62
C CYS A 38 -3.08 8.37 5.75
N SER A 39 -3.80 7.84 6.76
CA SER A 39 -4.31 8.66 7.87
C SER A 39 -3.17 9.18 8.76
N LEU A 40 -2.18 8.34 9.06
CA LEU A 40 -1.01 8.74 9.85
C LEU A 40 -0.13 9.75 9.09
N LEU A 41 0.06 9.52 7.79
CA LEU A 41 0.84 10.44 6.96
C LEU A 41 0.13 11.79 6.79
N ARG A 42 -1.20 11.79 6.69
CA ARG A 42 -2.02 13.02 6.69
C ARG A 42 -1.82 13.81 7.97
N VAL A 43 -1.82 13.15 9.13
CA VAL A 43 -1.55 13.80 10.43
C VAL A 43 -0.16 14.42 10.44
N TYR A 44 0.85 13.66 10.02
CA TYR A 44 2.24 14.12 9.97
C TYR A 44 2.41 15.35 9.07
N LEU A 45 1.93 15.27 7.82
CA LEU A 45 2.02 16.37 6.86
C LEU A 45 1.21 17.59 7.31
N TYR A 46 0.02 17.38 7.89
CA TYR A 46 -0.79 18.48 8.41
C TYR A 46 -0.08 19.26 9.53
N ILE A 47 0.61 18.56 10.44
CA ILE A 47 1.42 19.21 11.48
C ILE A 47 2.60 19.97 10.86
N GLN A 48 3.25 19.40 9.84
CA GLN A 48 4.33 20.09 9.13
C GLN A 48 3.84 21.38 8.44
N CYS A 49 2.74 21.31 7.68
CA CYS A 49 2.14 22.47 7.01
C CYS A 49 1.66 23.54 8.00
N LEU A 50 1.32 23.18 9.24
CA LEU A 50 0.94 24.17 10.27
C LEU A 50 2.13 24.96 10.82
N ASN A 51 3.32 24.39 10.81
CA ASN A 51 4.52 25.09 11.27
C ASN A 51 5.05 26.09 10.22
N ASP A 52 4.65 25.94 8.95
CA ASP A 52 5.10 26.76 7.82
C ASP A 52 3.98 27.70 7.31
N PRO A 53 4.08 29.03 7.47
CA PRO A 53 3.02 29.97 7.08
C PRO A 53 2.77 30.05 5.57
N GLU A 54 3.75 29.69 4.72
CA GLU A 54 3.61 29.68 3.26
C GLU A 54 2.75 28.51 2.73
N ARG A 55 2.45 27.51 3.57
CA ARG A 55 1.78 26.25 3.17
C ARG A 55 0.29 26.18 3.50
N GLN A 56 -0.35 27.33 3.72
CA GLN A 56 -1.76 27.40 4.12
C GLN A 56 -2.74 26.94 3.02
N GLY A 57 -2.39 27.06 1.74
CA GLY A 57 -3.21 26.55 0.63
C GLY A 57 -3.32 25.03 0.62
N GLU A 58 -2.22 24.33 0.89
CA GLU A 58 -2.16 22.87 0.97
C GLU A 58 -2.90 22.33 2.19
N LYS A 59 -2.86 23.06 3.32
CA LYS A 59 -3.66 22.77 4.53
C LYS A 59 -5.15 22.67 4.21
N ALA A 60 -5.70 23.58 3.41
CA ALA A 60 -7.11 23.58 3.04
C ALA A 60 -7.48 22.36 2.16
N ALA A 61 -6.61 22.00 1.21
CA ALA A 61 -6.79 20.82 0.37
C ALA A 61 -6.74 19.51 1.18
N ILE A 62 -5.80 19.40 2.12
CA ILE A 62 -5.68 18.24 3.03
C ILE A 62 -6.85 18.19 4.01
N GLY A 63 -7.38 19.34 4.47
CA GLY A 63 -8.49 19.43 5.41
C GLY A 63 -9.86 19.11 4.80
N ALA A 64 -10.10 19.47 3.54
CA ALA A 64 -11.42 19.37 2.87
C ALA A 64 -11.89 17.93 2.56
N GLN A 65 -11.10 16.92 2.90
CA GLN A 65 -11.39 15.54 2.55
C GLN A 65 -12.61 14.99 3.31
N ARG A 66 -13.68 14.64 2.58
CA ARG A 66 -14.95 14.14 3.14
C ARG A 66 -14.86 12.68 3.59
N ARG A 67 -15.56 12.35 4.69
CA ARG A 67 -15.71 10.98 5.23
C ARG A 67 -16.27 9.98 4.20
N VAL A 68 -17.23 10.42 3.37
CA VAL A 68 -17.81 9.58 2.32
C VAL A 68 -16.75 9.19 1.30
N LEU A 69 -15.85 10.11 0.96
CA LEU A 69 -14.77 9.85 0.01
C LEU A 69 -13.70 8.93 0.61
N GLU A 70 -13.46 8.99 1.92
CA GLU A 70 -12.60 8.02 2.63
C GLU A 70 -13.19 6.61 2.59
N LEU A 71 -14.48 6.46 2.89
CA LEU A 71 -15.16 5.17 2.83
C LEU A 71 -15.21 4.61 1.40
N LEU A 72 -15.52 5.45 0.41
CA LEU A 72 -15.51 5.06 -1.00
C LEU A 72 -14.12 4.62 -1.43
N HIS A 73 -13.06 5.33 -1.02
CA HIS A 73 -11.70 4.96 -1.34
C HIS A 73 -11.33 3.58 -0.78
N VAL A 74 -11.64 3.31 0.49
CA VAL A 74 -11.39 2.00 1.11
C VAL A 74 -12.22 0.90 0.44
N ALA A 75 -13.48 1.15 0.12
CA ALA A 75 -14.34 0.17 -0.54
C ALA A 75 -13.84 -0.19 -1.95
N VAL A 76 -13.50 0.81 -2.76
CA VAL A 76 -12.94 0.60 -4.11
C VAL A 76 -11.60 -0.12 -4.03
N LEU A 77 -10.72 0.30 -3.13
CA LEU A 77 -9.41 -0.33 -2.97
C LEU A 77 -9.52 -1.78 -2.48
N ALA A 78 -10.44 -2.06 -1.55
CA ALA A 78 -10.70 -3.42 -1.08
C ALA A 78 -11.19 -4.32 -2.21
N ALA A 79 -12.09 -3.80 -3.07
CA ALA A 79 -12.54 -4.53 -4.25
C ALA A 79 -11.37 -4.79 -5.22
N LEU A 80 -10.56 -3.79 -5.55
CA LEU A 80 -9.42 -3.96 -6.45
C LEU A 80 -8.39 -4.97 -5.91
N LEU A 81 -8.10 -4.92 -4.61
CA LEU A 81 -7.21 -5.88 -3.95
C LEU A 81 -7.81 -7.29 -3.83
N ALA A 82 -9.14 -7.42 -3.77
CA ALA A 82 -9.81 -8.72 -3.81
C ALA A 82 -9.82 -9.32 -5.22
N LEU A 83 -9.84 -8.49 -6.27
CA LEU A 83 -9.82 -8.91 -7.66
C LEU A 83 -8.40 -9.17 -8.19
N VAL A 84 -7.36 -8.58 -7.59
CA VAL A 84 -5.99 -8.77 -8.08
C VAL A 84 -5.52 -10.20 -7.78
N GLY A 85 -4.94 -10.86 -8.79
CA GLY A 85 -4.37 -12.20 -8.59
C GLY A 85 -3.14 -12.18 -7.69
N SER A 86 -2.97 -13.21 -6.86
CA SER A 86 -1.84 -13.38 -5.93
C SER A 86 -0.48 -13.23 -6.60
N ARG A 87 -0.32 -13.78 -7.81
CA ARG A 87 0.90 -13.69 -8.62
C ARG A 87 1.26 -12.25 -8.99
N VAL A 88 0.28 -11.47 -9.46
CA VAL A 88 0.50 -10.06 -9.81
C VAL A 88 0.74 -9.23 -8.56
N ALA A 89 0.00 -9.48 -7.48
CA ALA A 89 0.23 -8.82 -6.19
C ALA A 89 1.66 -9.06 -5.68
N ALA A 90 2.17 -10.29 -5.75
CA ALA A 90 3.53 -10.63 -5.37
C ALA A 90 4.59 -9.90 -6.22
N LEU A 91 4.39 -9.79 -7.53
CA LEU A 91 5.31 -9.08 -8.43
C LEU A 91 5.33 -7.57 -8.17
N VAL A 92 4.17 -6.98 -7.90
CA VAL A 92 4.05 -5.58 -7.52
C VAL A 92 4.81 -5.31 -6.22
N VAL A 93 4.69 -6.18 -5.23
CA VAL A 93 5.42 -6.06 -3.95
C VAL A 93 6.93 -6.13 -4.18
N LEU A 94 7.39 -7.17 -4.87
CA LEU A 94 8.81 -7.41 -5.09
C LEU A 94 9.47 -6.30 -5.90
N GLU A 95 8.83 -5.84 -6.98
CA GLU A 95 9.34 -4.73 -7.78
C GLU A 95 9.44 -3.45 -6.93
N PHE A 96 8.45 -3.17 -6.07
CA PHE A 96 8.48 -1.98 -5.24
C PHE A 96 9.61 -2.06 -4.20
N SER A 97 9.78 -3.22 -3.57
CA SER A 97 10.83 -3.45 -2.58
C SER A 97 12.22 -3.29 -3.19
N LEU A 98 12.44 -3.84 -4.39
CA LEU A 98 13.69 -3.62 -5.13
C LEU A 98 13.92 -2.13 -5.41
N ARG A 99 12.86 -1.40 -5.80
CA ARG A 99 12.93 0.05 -6.09
C ARG A 99 13.23 0.87 -4.85
N ALA A 100 12.59 0.54 -3.74
CA ALA A 100 12.84 1.19 -2.46
C ALA A 100 14.30 0.95 -2.01
N VAL A 101 14.80 -0.28 -2.09
CA VAL A 101 16.19 -0.61 -1.74
C VAL A 101 17.18 0.10 -2.66
N SER A 102 16.95 0.09 -3.97
CA SER A 102 17.82 0.78 -4.93
C SER A 102 17.87 2.29 -4.70
N THR A 103 16.72 2.93 -4.47
CA THR A 103 16.67 4.38 -4.22
C THR A 103 17.34 4.76 -2.90
N VAL A 104 17.20 3.94 -1.85
CA VAL A 104 17.88 4.13 -0.56
C VAL A 104 19.40 3.92 -0.67
N LEU A 105 19.84 2.97 -1.49
CA LEU A 105 21.27 2.69 -1.72
C LEU A 105 21.93 3.76 -2.61
N SER A 106 21.23 4.27 -3.63
CA SER A 106 21.77 5.26 -4.58
C SER A 106 21.73 6.70 -4.05
N LEU A 107 20.69 7.10 -3.32
CA LEU A 107 20.59 8.43 -2.72
C LEU A 107 20.87 8.36 -1.22
N GLY A 108 22.08 8.71 -0.83
CA GLY A 108 22.44 8.88 0.58
C GLY A 108 21.49 9.82 1.31
N LYS A 109 20.77 9.27 2.31
CA LYS A 109 20.03 9.91 3.43
C LYS A 109 19.26 11.22 3.14
N GLY A 110 17.93 11.12 3.18
CA GLY A 110 17.13 12.01 4.05
C GLY A 110 15.90 12.66 3.43
N ALA A 111 15.96 13.12 2.18
CA ALA A 111 14.92 14.01 1.64
C ALA A 111 13.70 13.30 1.01
N HIS A 112 13.85 12.07 0.50
CA HIS A 112 12.79 11.37 -0.26
C HIS A 112 11.94 10.38 0.56
N SER A 113 12.13 10.29 1.87
CA SER A 113 11.47 9.25 2.70
C SER A 113 9.93 9.40 2.75
N SER A 114 9.41 10.63 2.78
CA SER A 114 7.96 10.89 2.81
C SER A 114 7.29 10.59 1.46
N GLN A 115 7.97 10.85 0.34
CA GLN A 115 7.50 10.52 -1.00
C GLN A 115 7.42 9.01 -1.19
N LEU A 116 8.41 8.24 -0.72
CA LEU A 116 8.38 6.78 -0.75
C LEU A 116 7.18 6.20 0.02
N TYR A 117 6.79 6.80 1.15
CA TYR A 117 5.59 6.40 1.89
C TYR A 117 4.28 6.67 1.14
N LEU A 118 4.24 7.67 0.26
CA LEU A 118 3.07 7.91 -0.60
C LEU A 118 3.00 6.92 -1.77
N LEU A 119 4.15 6.61 -2.38
CA LEU A 119 4.18 5.66 -3.51
C LEU A 119 3.99 4.21 -3.07
N CYS A 120 4.31 3.85 -1.82
CA CYS A 120 4.19 2.47 -1.35
C CYS A 120 2.75 2.01 -1.06
N GLN A 121 1.75 2.90 -1.10
CA GLN A 121 0.39 2.64 -0.64
C GLN A 121 -0.22 1.37 -1.24
N TYR A 122 -0.30 1.28 -2.56
CA TYR A 122 -0.89 0.11 -3.21
C TYR A 122 -0.05 -1.15 -3.00
N SER A 123 1.28 -1.02 -3.11
CA SER A 123 2.22 -2.13 -2.88
C SER A 123 2.13 -2.69 -1.45
N LEU A 124 1.93 -1.83 -0.44
CA LEU A 124 1.66 -2.24 0.95
C LEU A 124 0.38 -3.06 1.04
N GLY A 125 -0.69 -2.63 0.37
CA GLY A 125 -1.95 -3.38 0.31
C GLY A 125 -1.77 -4.77 -0.27
N CYS A 126 -1.02 -4.88 -1.38
CA CYS A 126 -0.63 -6.16 -1.97
C CYS A 126 0.24 -7.00 -1.02
N GLY A 127 1.22 -6.40 -0.35
CA GLY A 127 2.15 -7.08 0.56
C GLY A 127 1.47 -7.65 1.78
N VAL A 128 0.57 -6.88 2.40
CA VAL A 128 -0.27 -7.34 3.52
C VAL A 128 -1.21 -8.46 3.06
N SER A 129 -1.80 -8.34 1.86
CA SER A 129 -2.65 -9.38 1.29
C SER A 129 -1.86 -10.68 1.06
N CYS A 130 -0.69 -10.61 0.42
CA CYS A 130 0.19 -11.76 0.21
C CYS A 130 0.65 -12.39 1.53
N GLY A 131 1.07 -11.57 2.49
CA GLY A 131 1.48 -12.01 3.82
C GLY A 131 0.35 -12.73 4.55
N LEU A 132 -0.87 -12.22 4.47
CA LEU A 132 -2.04 -12.83 5.10
C LEU A 132 -2.39 -14.17 4.45
N SER A 133 -2.35 -14.27 3.12
CA SER A 133 -2.56 -15.55 2.43
C SER A 133 -1.51 -16.59 2.82
N PHE A 134 -0.25 -16.20 2.95
CA PHE A 134 0.83 -17.10 3.34
C PHE A 134 0.72 -17.56 4.81
N LEU A 135 0.38 -16.64 5.72
CA LEU A 135 0.27 -16.94 7.15
C LEU A 135 -0.96 -17.79 7.49
N LEU A 136 -2.04 -17.67 6.72
CA LEU A 136 -3.28 -18.43 6.94
C LEU A 136 -3.33 -19.75 6.18
N GLU A 137 -2.34 -20.02 5.34
CA GLU A 137 -2.27 -21.26 4.58
C GLU A 137 -2.14 -22.48 5.51
N GLY A 138 -3.06 -23.43 5.39
CA GLY A 138 -3.11 -24.62 6.24
C GLY A 138 -3.72 -24.42 7.64
N ALA A 139 -4.28 -23.24 7.93
CA ALA A 139 -4.96 -23.00 9.21
C ALA A 139 -6.34 -23.70 9.28
N PRO A 140 -6.69 -24.39 10.39
CA PRO A 140 -7.94 -25.14 10.53
C PRO A 140 -9.20 -24.24 10.53
N HIS A 141 -9.06 -22.93 10.80
CA HIS A 141 -10.13 -21.92 10.78
C HIS A 141 -9.70 -20.65 10.04
N GLY A 142 -9.20 -20.80 8.81
CA GLY A 142 -8.69 -19.69 7.99
C GLY A 142 -9.65 -18.50 7.88
N THR A 143 -10.93 -18.75 7.56
CA THR A 143 -11.98 -17.73 7.41
C THR A 143 -12.22 -16.94 8.71
N CYS A 144 -12.32 -17.61 9.86
CA CYS A 144 -12.51 -16.95 11.16
C CYS A 144 -11.30 -16.07 11.55
N ASN A 145 -10.09 -16.56 11.31
CA ASN A 145 -8.87 -15.78 11.54
C ASN A 145 -8.81 -14.55 10.61
N LEU A 146 -9.28 -14.71 9.38
CA LEU A 146 -9.38 -13.63 8.40
C LEU A 146 -10.43 -12.59 8.80
N VAL A 147 -11.60 -13.00 9.30
CA VAL A 147 -12.61 -12.10 9.87
C VAL A 147 -12.06 -11.34 11.07
N LEU A 148 -11.34 -12.02 11.96
CA LEU A 148 -10.69 -11.38 13.11
C LEU A 148 -9.64 -10.36 12.66
N ALA A 149 -8.80 -10.72 11.68
CA ALA A 149 -7.81 -9.83 11.09
C ALA A 149 -8.46 -8.60 10.44
N ALA A 150 -9.54 -8.80 9.67
CA ALA A 150 -10.33 -7.73 9.06
C ALA A 150 -10.98 -6.82 10.11
N GLY A 151 -11.50 -7.39 11.19
CA GLY A 151 -12.07 -6.65 12.32
C GLY A 151 -11.02 -5.77 13.01
N LEU A 152 -9.85 -6.33 13.32
CA LEU A 152 -8.74 -5.59 13.95
C LEU A 152 -8.18 -4.51 13.02
N ALA A 153 -7.96 -4.82 11.75
CA ALA A 153 -7.49 -3.86 10.75
C ALA A 153 -8.50 -2.73 10.54
N GLY A 154 -9.80 -3.05 10.50
CA GLY A 154 -10.89 -2.10 10.42
C GLY A 154 -10.96 -1.19 11.65
N LEU A 155 -10.85 -1.75 12.85
CA LEU A 155 -10.78 -0.97 14.09
C LEU A 155 -9.60 0.00 14.05
N LEU A 156 -8.40 -0.46 13.70
CA LEU A 156 -7.20 0.38 13.61
C LEU A 156 -7.40 1.51 12.58
N ALA A 157 -7.92 1.19 11.39
CA ALA A 157 -8.24 2.16 10.36
C ALA A 157 -9.22 3.22 10.88
N THR A 158 -10.32 2.82 11.54
CA THR A 158 -11.29 3.78 12.08
C THR A 158 -10.72 4.67 13.18
N TYR A 159 -9.86 4.14 14.07
CA TYR A 159 -9.19 4.94 15.09
C TYR A 159 -8.25 5.97 14.47
N THR A 160 -7.42 5.56 13.49
CA THR A 160 -6.51 6.49 12.80
C THR A 160 -7.25 7.54 11.97
N GLN A 161 -8.37 7.20 11.34
CA GLN A 161 -9.21 8.17 10.63
C GLN A 161 -9.88 9.16 11.59
N ARG A 162 -10.34 8.71 12.77
CA ARG A 162 -10.87 9.60 13.81
C ARG A 162 -9.78 10.54 14.32
N LEU A 163 -8.57 10.02 14.56
CA LEU A 163 -7.41 10.81 14.94
C LEU A 163 -7.07 11.86 13.88
N ALA A 164 -6.97 11.46 12.61
CA ALA A 164 -6.68 12.37 11.50
C ALA A 164 -7.71 13.50 11.39
N ARG A 165 -9.00 13.18 11.48
CA ARG A 165 -10.06 14.20 11.47
C ARG A 165 -10.01 15.12 12.67
N HIS A 166 -9.78 14.57 13.86
CA HIS A 166 -9.63 15.36 15.08
C HIS A 166 -8.48 16.35 14.95
N VAL A 167 -7.32 15.91 14.47
CA VAL A 167 -6.16 16.76 14.25
C VAL A 167 -6.44 17.82 13.18
N CYS A 168 -6.96 17.44 12.01
CA CYS A 168 -7.22 18.40 10.94
C CYS A 168 -8.27 19.48 11.27
N THR A 169 -9.17 19.23 12.24
CA THR A 169 -10.25 20.16 12.60
C THR A 169 -9.96 20.98 13.86
N LEU A 170 -9.37 20.35 14.88
CA LEU A 170 -9.32 20.90 16.23
C LEU A 170 -7.90 21.16 16.74
N TYR A 171 -6.87 20.71 16.03
CA TYR A 171 -5.49 20.82 16.52
C TYR A 171 -5.05 22.26 16.79
N GLU A 172 -5.47 23.23 15.97
CA GLU A 172 -5.09 24.64 16.15
C GLU A 172 -5.71 25.27 17.40
N LEU A 173 -6.96 24.93 17.71
CA LEU A 173 -7.66 25.34 18.95
C LEU A 173 -7.08 24.62 20.17
N HIS A 174 -6.89 23.30 20.07
CA HIS A 174 -6.48 22.45 21.18
C HIS A 174 -5.00 22.63 21.55
N SER A 175 -4.14 22.95 20.58
CA SER A 175 -2.71 23.22 20.83
C SER A 175 -2.50 24.51 21.62
N ARG A 176 -3.32 25.55 21.37
CA ARG A 176 -3.27 26.80 22.13
C ARG A 176 -3.80 26.66 23.56
N ALA A 177 -4.87 25.90 23.74
CA ALA A 177 -5.56 25.81 25.02
C ALA A 177 -5.20 24.56 25.85
N ARG A 178 -4.35 23.65 25.34
CA ARG A 178 -3.71 22.52 26.05
C ARG A 178 -4.66 21.63 26.86
N TYR A 179 -5.91 21.45 26.42
CA TYR A 179 -6.92 20.66 27.16
C TYR A 179 -7.18 19.26 26.61
N CYS A 180 -6.55 18.86 25.50
CA CYS A 180 -6.75 17.55 24.88
C CYS A 180 -5.51 16.67 24.99
N GLY A 181 -5.60 15.54 25.71
CA GLY A 181 -4.50 14.60 25.89
C GLY A 181 -3.93 14.05 24.57
N VAL A 182 -4.78 13.85 23.56
CA VAL A 182 -4.35 13.37 22.22
C VAL A 182 -3.48 14.41 21.51
N CYS A 183 -3.90 15.69 21.50
CA CYS A 183 -3.11 16.76 20.89
C CYS A 183 -1.82 17.03 21.65
N ILE A 184 -1.82 16.93 22.98
CA ILE A 184 -0.62 17.05 23.81
C ILE A 184 0.35 15.92 23.52
N LEU A 185 -0.13 14.67 23.47
CA LEU A 185 0.68 13.51 23.12
C LEU A 185 1.30 13.67 21.73
N LEU A 186 0.55 14.19 20.77
CA LEU A 186 1.03 14.45 19.42
C LEU A 186 2.09 15.56 19.38
N LEU A 187 1.96 16.58 20.23
CA LEU A 187 2.96 17.64 20.38
C LEU A 187 4.27 17.10 20.97
N THR A 188 4.19 16.20 21.96
CA THR A 188 5.37 15.62 22.63
C THR A 188 6.00 14.48 21.84
N ALA A 189 5.19 13.65 21.18
CA ALA A 189 5.63 12.41 20.53
C ALA A 189 5.50 12.44 19.00
N GLY A 190 5.10 13.57 18.39
CA GLY A 190 4.88 13.70 16.94
C GLY A 190 6.11 13.36 16.10
N HIS A 191 7.31 13.64 16.61
CA HIS A 191 8.59 13.27 15.98
C HIS A 191 8.81 11.75 15.88
N GLY A 192 8.07 10.95 16.67
CA GLY A 192 8.12 9.49 16.65
C GLY A 192 7.30 8.85 15.52
N ILE A 193 6.33 9.57 14.94
CA ILE A 193 5.44 9.05 13.88
C ILE A 193 6.20 8.49 12.67
N PRO A 194 7.14 9.22 12.04
CA PRO A 194 7.87 8.69 10.88
C PRO A 194 8.75 7.47 11.25
N ARG A 195 9.28 7.42 12.47
CA ARG A 195 10.05 6.26 12.95
C ARG A 195 9.17 5.02 13.11
N LEU A 196 7.99 5.19 13.70
CA LEU A 196 6.99 4.12 13.83
C LEU A 196 6.55 3.63 12.46
N LEU A 197 6.25 4.55 11.53
CA LEU A 197 5.81 4.24 10.18
C LEU A 197 6.87 3.47 9.41
N ARG A 198 8.13 3.92 9.49
CA ARG A 198 9.26 3.20 8.90
C ARG A 198 9.34 1.78 9.42
N ASN A 199 9.35 1.59 10.73
CA ASN A 199 9.49 0.26 11.32
C ASN A 199 8.31 -0.66 10.93
N ALA A 200 7.09 -0.14 10.96
CA ALA A 200 5.90 -0.89 10.57
C ALA A 200 5.94 -1.28 9.07
N LEU A 201 6.33 -0.36 8.19
CA LEU A 201 6.51 -0.64 6.77
C LEU A 201 7.63 -1.65 6.53
N THR A 202 8.77 -1.55 7.22
CA THR A 202 9.85 -2.53 7.12
C THR A 202 9.37 -3.92 7.48
N VAL A 203 8.58 -4.07 8.56
CA VAL A 203 8.01 -5.37 8.94
C VAL A 203 7.00 -5.85 7.90
N ALA A 204 6.08 -4.98 7.45
CA ALA A 204 5.06 -5.34 6.48
C ALA A 204 5.66 -5.78 5.13
N PHE A 205 6.66 -5.05 4.62
CA PHE A 205 7.38 -5.42 3.40
C PHE A 205 8.25 -6.65 3.60
N ALA A 206 8.92 -6.84 4.75
CA ALA A 206 9.69 -8.06 5.00
C ALA A 206 8.80 -9.32 4.98
N VAL A 207 7.64 -9.29 5.64
CA VAL A 207 6.67 -10.39 5.61
C VAL A 207 6.06 -10.53 4.22
N GLY A 208 5.72 -9.42 3.56
CA GLY A 208 5.17 -9.40 2.22
C GLY A 208 6.12 -9.95 1.16
N ASP A 209 7.41 -9.61 1.22
CA ASP A 209 8.46 -10.10 0.32
C ASP A 209 8.70 -11.60 0.53
N LEU A 210 8.77 -12.04 1.79
CA LEU A 210 8.90 -13.48 2.10
C LEU A 210 7.72 -14.27 1.54
N ALA A 211 6.49 -13.77 1.73
CA ALA A 211 5.28 -14.37 1.19
C ALA A 211 5.25 -14.31 -0.34
N ALA A 212 5.64 -13.19 -0.95
CA ALA A 212 5.69 -13.01 -2.40
C ALA A 212 6.66 -14.01 -3.04
N VAL A 213 7.86 -14.17 -2.49
CA VAL A 213 8.84 -15.15 -2.95
C VAL A 213 8.30 -16.57 -2.77
N ALA A 214 7.66 -16.88 -1.64
CA ALA A 214 7.07 -18.20 -1.41
C ALA A 214 5.94 -18.53 -2.39
N LEU A 215 5.04 -17.57 -2.66
CA LEU A 215 3.94 -17.71 -3.63
C LEU A 215 4.47 -17.90 -5.05
N ILE A 216 5.42 -17.06 -5.48
CA ILE A 216 6.04 -17.16 -6.80
C ILE A 216 6.79 -18.49 -6.95
N ASN A 217 7.52 -18.93 -5.92
CA ASN A 217 8.28 -20.18 -5.97
C ASN A 217 7.38 -21.41 -6.06
N ARG A 218 6.19 -21.38 -5.44
CA ARG A 218 5.20 -22.47 -5.55
C ARG A 218 4.53 -22.56 -6.91
N ASP A 219 4.39 -21.44 -7.60
CA ASP A 219 3.80 -21.40 -8.94
C ASP A 219 4.73 -22.00 -10.02
N PHE A 220 6.02 -22.24 -9.72
CA PHE A 220 6.95 -22.91 -10.64
C PHE A 220 7.20 -24.37 -10.25
N LEU A 221 6.96 -25.28 -11.19
CA LEU A 221 7.17 -26.72 -11.01
C LEU A 221 8.66 -27.12 -11.11
N SER A 222 9.52 -26.25 -11.64
CA SER A 222 10.96 -26.52 -11.80
C SER A 222 11.86 -25.29 -11.62
N ALA A 223 13.07 -25.49 -11.07
CA ALA A 223 14.07 -24.43 -10.87
C ALA A 223 14.52 -23.75 -12.19
N ALA A 224 14.41 -24.45 -13.33
CA ALA A 224 14.75 -23.91 -14.65
C ALA A 224 13.71 -22.89 -15.15
N GLU A 225 12.42 -23.09 -14.86
CA GLU A 225 11.35 -22.13 -15.19
C GLU A 225 11.42 -20.89 -14.30
N ALA A 226 11.78 -21.07 -13.02
CA ALA A 226 12.03 -19.97 -12.11
C ALA A 226 13.19 -19.08 -12.62
N VAL A 227 14.32 -19.65 -13.05
CA VAL A 227 15.44 -18.87 -13.60
C VAL A 227 15.03 -18.12 -14.88
N ARG A 228 14.21 -18.72 -15.75
CA ARG A 228 13.68 -18.07 -16.97
C ARG A 228 12.74 -16.91 -16.67
N PHE A 229 12.14 -16.86 -15.48
CA PHE A 229 11.30 -15.74 -15.03
C PHE A 229 12.11 -14.65 -14.32
N TRP A 230 13.04 -15.05 -13.46
CA TRP A 230 13.88 -14.12 -12.70
C TRP A 230 14.90 -13.39 -13.58
N THR A 231 15.41 -14.02 -14.65
CA THR A 231 16.37 -13.36 -15.56
C THR A 231 15.79 -12.17 -16.31
N PRO A 232 14.62 -12.23 -16.99
CA PRO A 232 13.98 -11.05 -17.57
C PRO A 232 13.58 -10.02 -16.52
N LEU A 233 13.06 -10.44 -15.35
CA LEU A 233 12.70 -9.52 -14.26
C LEU A 233 13.91 -8.70 -13.82
N THR A 234 15.02 -9.37 -13.53
CA THR A 234 16.26 -8.72 -13.12
C THR A 234 16.84 -7.83 -14.22
N ILE A 235 16.80 -8.25 -15.49
CA ILE A 235 17.28 -7.45 -16.63
C ILE A 235 16.40 -6.22 -16.88
N CYS A 236 15.08 -6.36 -16.92
CA CYS A 236 14.16 -5.22 -17.05
C CYS A 236 14.32 -4.26 -15.88
N TYR A 237 14.52 -4.78 -14.68
CA TYR A 237 14.69 -3.98 -13.49
C TYR A 237 16.04 -3.25 -13.45
N THR A 238 17.15 -3.90 -13.85
CA THR A 238 18.45 -3.22 -13.99
C THR A 238 18.40 -2.12 -15.05
N LEU A 239 17.76 -2.36 -16.20
CA LEU A 239 17.56 -1.33 -17.23
C LEU A 239 16.69 -0.16 -16.74
N LEU A 240 15.63 -0.43 -15.97
CA LEU A 240 14.76 0.61 -15.42
C LEU A 240 15.46 1.44 -14.33
N VAL A 241 16.31 0.81 -13.51
CA VAL A 241 17.15 1.52 -12.54
C VAL A 241 18.17 2.41 -13.25
N ILE A 242 18.82 1.91 -14.31
CA ILE A 242 19.75 2.71 -15.12
C ILE A 242 19.02 3.89 -15.76
N TYR A 243 17.88 3.65 -16.42
CA TYR A 243 17.07 4.70 -17.04
C TYR A 243 16.59 5.76 -16.04
N MET A 244 16.17 5.34 -14.84
CA MET A 244 15.75 6.26 -13.78
C MET A 244 16.91 7.03 -13.15
N GLN A 245 18.14 6.50 -13.19
CA GLN A 245 19.35 7.23 -12.79
C GLN A 245 19.80 8.24 -13.87
N GLU A 246 19.49 7.97 -15.14
CA GLU A 246 19.81 8.83 -16.30
C GLU A 246 18.87 10.03 -16.46
N GLU A 247 17.81 10.16 -15.64
CA GLU A 247 17.00 11.39 -15.57
C GLU A 247 17.21 12.17 -14.25
N PRO A 248 18.35 12.87 -14.02
CA PRO A 248 18.56 13.68 -12.82
C PRO A 248 17.80 15.02 -12.81
N GLY A 249 16.97 15.35 -13.81
CA GLY A 249 16.83 16.75 -14.21
C GLY A 249 15.46 17.44 -14.21
N GLN A 250 14.34 16.75 -14.44
CA GLN A 250 13.06 17.43 -14.67
C GLN A 250 11.92 16.49 -14.29
N SER A 251 11.20 16.70 -13.20
CA SER A 251 9.98 17.52 -13.25
C SER A 251 9.38 17.62 -11.85
N ALA A 252 8.87 18.81 -11.53
CA ALA A 252 8.10 19.09 -10.33
C ALA A 252 6.91 18.14 -10.11
N GLY A 253 6.43 18.12 -8.86
CA GLY A 253 5.47 17.19 -8.25
C GLY A 253 4.30 16.68 -9.09
N GLY A 254 3.80 15.50 -8.71
CA GLY A 254 2.64 14.84 -9.31
C GLY A 254 2.97 14.09 -10.60
N ARG A 255 3.41 14.79 -11.66
CA ARG A 255 3.57 14.23 -13.00
C ARG A 255 4.64 13.12 -13.09
N ALA A 256 5.74 13.29 -12.38
CA ALA A 256 6.79 12.26 -12.26
C ALA A 256 6.29 10.99 -11.55
N ALA A 257 5.38 11.11 -10.57
CA ALA A 257 4.83 9.94 -9.88
C ALA A 257 3.90 9.11 -10.80
N TYR A 258 3.11 9.75 -11.65
CA TYR A 258 2.30 9.05 -12.65
C TYR A 258 3.16 8.38 -13.72
N GLN A 259 4.19 9.06 -14.23
CA GLN A 259 5.11 8.51 -15.23
C GLN A 259 5.85 7.29 -14.68
N THR A 260 6.32 7.35 -13.44
CA THR A 260 7.01 6.22 -12.81
C THR A 260 6.11 5.01 -12.62
N VAL A 261 4.85 5.19 -12.22
CA VAL A 261 3.87 4.09 -12.13
C VAL A 261 3.55 3.49 -13.49
N LEU A 262 3.39 4.30 -14.54
CA LEU A 262 3.11 3.82 -15.88
C LEU A 262 4.29 3.01 -16.45
N VAL A 263 5.52 3.50 -16.30
CA VAL A 263 6.72 2.80 -16.76
C VAL A 263 6.88 1.47 -16.02
N ARG A 264 6.65 1.47 -14.71
CA ARG A 264 6.66 0.29 -13.85
C ARG A 264 5.64 -0.76 -14.29
N MET A 265 4.36 -0.37 -14.40
CA MET A 265 3.29 -1.28 -14.79
C MET A 265 3.45 -1.74 -16.24
N GLY A 266 3.99 -0.89 -17.12
CA GLY A 266 4.37 -1.25 -18.47
C GLY A 266 5.46 -2.33 -18.51
N GLY A 267 6.48 -2.23 -17.65
CA GLY A 267 7.50 -3.27 -17.49
C GLY A 267 6.92 -4.60 -17.02
N LEU A 268 6.06 -4.59 -15.99
CA LEU A 268 5.35 -5.78 -15.52
C LEU A 268 4.43 -6.37 -16.59
N PHE A 269 3.77 -5.52 -17.39
CA PHE A 269 2.91 -5.94 -18.49
C PHE A 269 3.71 -6.69 -19.59
N ILE A 270 4.86 -6.15 -20.02
CA ILE A 270 5.72 -6.82 -21.01
C ILE A 270 6.26 -8.15 -20.46
N LEU A 271 6.63 -8.17 -19.18
CA LEU A 271 7.11 -9.40 -18.53
C LEU A 271 6.02 -10.48 -18.45
N LEU A 272 4.78 -10.09 -18.17
CA LEU A 272 3.65 -11.01 -18.13
C LEU A 272 3.14 -11.39 -19.52
N LEU A 273 3.35 -10.57 -20.55
CA LEU A 273 3.14 -10.98 -21.94
C LEU A 273 4.15 -12.02 -22.41
N THR A 274 5.39 -11.95 -21.92
CA THR A 274 6.46 -12.86 -22.34
C THR A 274 6.46 -14.19 -21.56
N VAL A 275 6.04 -14.19 -20.29
CA VAL A 275 6.14 -15.37 -19.40
C VAL A 275 4.82 -15.70 -18.66
N GLY A 276 3.79 -14.87 -18.77
CA GLY A 276 2.55 -14.99 -17.99
C GLY A 276 1.37 -15.61 -18.73
N ARG A 277 0.30 -15.87 -17.98
CA ARG A 277 -1.00 -16.29 -18.53
C ARG A 277 -1.80 -15.05 -18.95
N TRP A 278 -2.71 -15.20 -19.92
CA TRP A 278 -3.63 -14.11 -20.31
C TRP A 278 -4.46 -13.54 -19.15
N THR A 279 -4.74 -14.36 -18.12
CA THR A 279 -5.39 -13.92 -16.89
C THR A 279 -4.53 -12.95 -16.06
N ASP A 280 -3.21 -13.14 -16.08
CA ASP A 280 -2.27 -12.27 -15.35
C ASP A 280 -2.23 -10.88 -15.98
N VAL A 281 -2.37 -10.81 -17.31
CA VAL A 281 -2.42 -9.54 -18.06
C VAL A 281 -3.62 -8.70 -17.62
N LEU A 282 -4.80 -9.31 -17.42
CA LEU A 282 -5.98 -8.61 -16.89
C LEU A 282 -5.73 -8.12 -15.45
N HIS A 283 -5.10 -8.94 -14.61
CA HIS A 283 -4.78 -8.54 -13.24
C HIS A 283 -3.77 -7.38 -13.18
N VAL A 284 -2.87 -7.22 -14.16
CA VAL A 284 -2.00 -6.02 -14.26
C VAL A 284 -2.81 -4.76 -14.49
N PHE A 285 -3.83 -4.78 -15.35
CA PHE A 285 -4.69 -3.62 -15.56
C PHE A 285 -5.48 -3.26 -14.30
N ILE A 286 -5.99 -4.25 -13.57
CA ILE A 286 -6.65 -4.04 -12.27
C ILE A 286 -5.67 -3.42 -11.27
N SER A 287 -4.43 -3.92 -11.26
CA SER A 287 -3.36 -3.40 -10.43
C SER A 287 -3.00 -1.95 -10.76
N LEU A 288 -2.89 -1.61 -12.05
CA LEU A 288 -2.65 -0.25 -12.51
C LEU A 288 -3.77 0.70 -12.08
N LEU A 289 -5.04 0.27 -12.18
CA LEU A 289 -6.18 1.05 -11.70
C LEU A 289 -6.10 1.29 -10.19
N GLY A 290 -5.69 0.29 -9.42
CA GLY A 290 -5.46 0.40 -7.98
C GLY A 290 -4.36 1.40 -7.62
N GLU A 291 -3.22 1.36 -8.32
CA GLU A 291 -2.15 2.33 -8.12
C GLU A 291 -2.56 3.75 -8.50
N LEU A 292 -3.26 3.91 -9.63
CA LEU A 292 -3.75 5.20 -10.08
C LEU A 292 -4.77 5.78 -9.08
N TRP A 293 -5.64 4.94 -8.53
CA TRP A 293 -6.62 5.33 -7.52
C TRP A 293 -5.96 5.81 -6.22
N CYS A 294 -4.90 5.12 -5.77
CA CYS A 294 -4.07 5.55 -4.64
C CYS A 294 -3.35 6.88 -4.93
N LEU A 295 -2.76 7.04 -6.12
CA LEU A 295 -2.07 8.28 -6.52
C LEU A 295 -3.02 9.48 -6.64
N LEU A 296 -4.19 9.31 -7.26
CA LEU A 296 -5.20 10.37 -7.36
C LEU A 296 -5.62 10.88 -5.98
N ARG A 297 -5.73 9.96 -5.01
CA ARG A 297 -6.03 10.29 -3.61
C ARG A 297 -4.88 10.99 -2.91
N ALA A 298 -3.65 10.54 -3.16
CA ALA A 298 -2.42 11.05 -2.58
C ALA A 298 -1.91 12.34 -3.23
N GLY A 299 -2.48 12.77 -4.37
CA GLY A 299 -1.98 13.90 -5.17
C GLY A 299 -1.74 15.18 -4.38
N ALA A 300 -2.72 15.59 -3.56
CA ALA A 300 -2.59 16.79 -2.71
C ALA A 300 -1.49 16.66 -1.65
N MET A 301 -1.20 15.45 -1.15
CA MET A 301 -0.11 15.20 -0.21
C MET A 301 1.24 15.14 -0.91
N LEU A 302 1.28 14.59 -2.13
CA LEU A 302 2.49 14.47 -2.92
C LEU A 302 3.02 15.83 -3.36
N GLU A 303 2.12 16.77 -3.67
CA GLU A 303 2.46 18.16 -3.98
C GLU A 303 3.15 18.84 -2.80
N SER A 304 2.61 18.71 -1.58
CA SER A 304 3.24 19.24 -0.36
C SER A 304 4.62 18.64 -0.04
N CYS A 305 4.83 17.36 -0.34
CA CYS A 305 6.14 16.71 -0.21
C CYS A 305 7.13 17.24 -1.26
N SER A 306 6.68 17.53 -2.48
CA SER A 306 7.55 18.04 -3.55
C SER A 306 8.07 19.45 -3.28
N VAL A 307 7.28 20.28 -2.59
CA VAL A 307 7.70 21.61 -2.12
C VAL A 307 8.76 21.52 -1.01
N THR A 308 8.80 20.41 -0.25
CA THR A 308 9.78 20.19 0.83
C THR A 308 11.16 19.76 0.31
N ALA A 309 11.26 19.33 -0.95
CA ALA A 309 12.53 18.90 -1.56
C ALA A 309 13.35 20.06 -2.17
N LEU A 310 12.83 21.30 -2.20
CA LEU A 310 13.65 22.47 -2.49
C LEU A 310 14.47 22.83 -1.25
N PRO A 311 15.80 22.97 -1.35
CA PRO A 311 16.60 23.46 -0.23
C PRO A 311 16.18 24.90 0.12
N PRO A 312 16.23 25.29 1.41
CA PRO A 312 16.15 26.71 1.76
C PRO A 312 17.29 27.43 1.03
N ARG A 313 16.93 28.50 0.31
CA ARG A 313 17.91 29.42 -0.29
C ARG A 313 18.71 30.13 0.80
#